data_AF-A0A9P5USC0-F1
#
_entry.id   AF-A0A9P5USC0-F1
#
_cell.length_a   1.000
_cell.length_b   1.000
_cell.length_c   1.000
_cell.angle_alpha   90.00
_cell.angle_beta   90.00
_cell.angle_gamma   90.00
#
_symmetry.space_group_name_H-M   'P 1'
#
loop_
_entity.id
_entity.type
_entity.pdbx_description
1 polymer ?
#
loop_
_entity_poly.entity_id
_entity_poly.type
_entity_poly.pdbx_seq_one_letter_code
_entity_poly.pdbx_strand_id
1 'polypeptide(L)'
;MAVRDILFAVGAAAALAALFASFVGVKLNDPPPQHKSPITGFPTWHQEYENEVKEITFSFTMLALLFATGAAYGAHRATRSPSRSLTGFVTLATGNEESSTQINEFIQYYINATWVAIFGYLFFDVGKIWAVVGALHNLLEVALLIVFQSGGRVSSMSFGLYMFVYVCITIVLSVYLQWPLDAIFFRWQGLCSDFGLIVVFVRTYFSTKKQLKAFGDVDRHDAELAKAQKAADQLAQEQEQQHRSGTMASSSSLQSVSIPVTPSTNGSHNPLHHLHSGWKKFVALAPNPHAQSATTNGNSSQNSNASLTPPASQTPQFGGERASIINLVPASTNGHSSNQTISIVALNQNSSIWGVKWHNPDQILLLIAGAVFHVLGNCVTTIWITSTYAMAAFHISYGVAFPLYAYYLYVDNHALRQTKVYLPDFSKIKTFTGACLALAGATATIRAGLYVSTRAASGVATYL
;
A
#
# COMPACT_ATOMS: atom_id res chain seq x y z
N MET A 1 -8.82 17.35 -16.53
CA MET A 1 -8.03 16.17 -16.94
C MET A 1 -6.99 16.64 -17.96
N ALA A 2 -5.71 16.35 -17.75
CA ALA A 2 -4.66 16.91 -18.62
C ALA A 2 -4.57 16.13 -19.94
N VAL A 3 -4.49 16.84 -21.08
CA VAL A 3 -4.34 16.25 -22.44
C VAL A 3 -3.20 15.23 -22.49
N ARG A 4 -2.10 15.53 -21.78
CA ARG A 4 -0.95 14.61 -21.63
C ARG A 4 -1.36 13.22 -21.15
N ASP A 5 -2.20 13.13 -20.12
CA ASP A 5 -2.58 11.83 -19.53
C ASP A 5 -3.44 11.01 -20.51
N ILE A 6 -4.27 11.68 -21.32
CA ILE A 6 -5.05 11.06 -22.40
C ILE A 6 -4.12 10.52 -23.49
N LEU A 7 -3.14 11.31 -23.94
CA LEU A 7 -2.19 10.89 -24.96
C LEU A 7 -1.36 9.68 -24.50
N PHE A 8 -0.94 9.64 -23.24
CA PHE A 8 -0.26 8.46 -22.67
C PHE A 8 -1.15 7.23 -22.65
N ALA A 9 -2.43 7.36 -22.26
CA ALA A 9 -3.37 6.25 -22.27
C ALA A 9 -3.62 5.71 -23.68
N VAL A 10 -3.80 6.59 -24.68
CA VAL A 10 -3.96 6.21 -26.09
C VAL A 10 -2.71 5.51 -26.60
N GLY A 11 -1.51 6.04 -26.31
CA GLY A 11 -0.25 5.41 -26.69
C GLY A 11 -0.06 4.02 -26.09
N ALA A 12 -0.38 3.84 -24.81
CA ALA A 12 -0.30 2.54 -24.14
C ALA A 12 -1.31 1.53 -24.72
N ALA A 13 -2.54 1.97 -25.02
CA ALA A 13 -3.55 1.13 -25.65
C ALA A 13 -3.15 0.74 -27.09
N ALA A 14 -2.59 1.66 -27.86
CA ALA A 14 -2.11 1.39 -29.21
C ALA A 14 -0.93 0.40 -29.21
N ALA A 15 0.02 0.55 -28.28
CA ALA A 15 1.11 -0.40 -28.11
C ALA A 15 0.59 -1.80 -27.74
N LEU A 16 -0.39 -1.89 -26.85
CA LEU A 16 -1.03 -3.14 -26.50
C LEU A 16 -1.76 -3.78 -27.69
N ALA A 17 -2.50 -2.99 -28.48
CA ALA A 17 -3.18 -3.47 -29.68
C ALA A 17 -2.19 -3.99 -30.73
N ALA A 18 -1.08 -3.27 -30.96
CA ALA A 18 -0.01 -3.70 -31.85
C ALA A 18 0.65 -5.01 -31.37
N LEU A 19 0.86 -5.15 -30.05
CA LEU A 19 1.38 -6.39 -29.47
C LEU A 19 0.41 -7.56 -29.65
N PHE A 20 -0.90 -7.38 -29.46
CA PHE A 20 -1.88 -8.43 -29.76
C PHE A 20 -1.91 -8.77 -31.26
N ALA A 21 -1.87 -7.77 -32.13
CA ALA A 21 -1.80 -7.98 -33.58
C ALA A 21 -0.54 -8.76 -33.97
N SER A 22 0.55 -8.66 -33.20
CA SER A 22 1.78 -9.42 -33.46
C SER A 22 1.60 -10.94 -33.32
N PHE A 23 0.52 -11.43 -32.70
CA PHE A 23 0.21 -12.86 -32.60
C PHE A 23 -0.41 -13.43 -33.88
N VAL A 24 -0.82 -12.58 -34.83
CA VAL A 24 -1.30 -13.02 -36.13
C VAL A 24 -0.18 -13.82 -36.83
N GLY A 25 -0.48 -15.07 -37.18
CA GLY A 25 0.46 -15.98 -37.83
C GLY A 25 1.32 -16.83 -36.88
N VAL A 26 1.16 -16.72 -35.56
CA VAL A 26 1.77 -17.67 -34.63
C VAL A 26 1.05 -19.00 -34.76
N LYS A 27 1.77 -20.02 -35.25
CA LYS A 27 1.24 -21.38 -35.39
C LYS A 27 1.25 -22.05 -34.01
N LEU A 28 0.08 -22.15 -33.38
CA LEU A 28 -0.14 -22.92 -32.15
C LEU A 28 -0.75 -24.30 -32.40
N ASN A 29 -0.99 -24.64 -33.67
CA ASN A 29 -1.74 -25.84 -34.07
C ASN A 29 -0.94 -27.15 -33.93
N ASP A 30 0.37 -27.06 -33.75
CA ASP A 30 1.25 -28.21 -33.55
C ASP A 30 2.12 -27.94 -32.31
N PRO A 31 1.53 -28.01 -31.10
CA PRO A 31 2.26 -27.68 -29.91
C PRO A 31 3.29 -28.77 -29.59
N PRO A 32 4.42 -28.39 -28.99
CA PRO A 32 5.45 -29.35 -28.62
C PRO A 32 4.89 -30.36 -27.60
N PRO A 33 5.48 -31.56 -27.52
CA PRO A 33 5.04 -32.58 -26.59
C PRO A 33 5.13 -32.08 -25.14
N GLN A 34 4.08 -32.35 -24.38
CA GLN A 34 3.97 -31.96 -22.98
C GLN A 34 4.80 -32.92 -22.12
N HIS A 35 5.62 -32.38 -21.21
CA HIS A 35 6.33 -33.21 -20.24
C HIS A 35 5.36 -33.75 -19.17
N LYS A 36 5.75 -34.84 -18.50
CA LYS A 36 4.99 -35.42 -17.39
C LYS A 36 5.81 -35.31 -16.12
N SER A 37 5.16 -34.89 -15.04
CA SER A 37 5.78 -34.79 -13.73
C SER A 37 6.41 -36.14 -13.36
N PRO A 38 7.72 -36.19 -13.00
CA PRO A 38 8.38 -37.45 -12.66
C PRO A 38 7.75 -38.17 -11.46
N ILE A 39 7.13 -37.41 -10.54
CA ILE A 39 6.57 -37.94 -9.30
C ILE A 39 5.13 -38.41 -9.51
N THR A 40 4.31 -37.63 -10.22
CA THR A 40 2.86 -37.90 -10.31
C THR A 40 2.42 -38.48 -11.65
N GLY A 41 3.26 -38.36 -12.69
CA GLY A 41 2.91 -38.75 -14.06
C GLY A 41 1.90 -37.82 -14.75
N PHE A 42 1.41 -36.78 -14.07
CA PHE A 42 0.48 -35.82 -14.67
C PHE A 42 1.18 -34.88 -15.66
N PRO A 43 0.47 -34.39 -16.69
CA PRO A 43 1.04 -33.45 -17.65
C PRO A 43 1.40 -32.09 -17.02
N THR A 44 2.56 -31.54 -17.40
CA THR A 44 3.11 -30.28 -16.87
C THR A 44 3.04 -29.14 -17.89
N TRP A 45 3.22 -27.90 -17.46
CA TRP A 45 3.18 -26.71 -18.31
C TRP A 45 4.55 -26.30 -18.86
N HIS A 46 5.39 -27.30 -19.13
CA HIS A 46 6.67 -27.13 -19.80
C HIS A 46 6.97 -28.37 -20.65
N GLN A 47 7.95 -28.23 -21.53
CA GLN A 47 8.52 -29.35 -22.28
C GLN A 47 9.63 -29.99 -21.45
N GLU A 48 10.21 -31.08 -21.96
CA GLU A 48 11.46 -31.60 -21.41
C GLU A 48 12.56 -30.54 -21.53
N TYR A 49 13.32 -30.33 -20.46
CA TYR A 49 14.38 -29.33 -20.46
C TYR A 49 15.57 -29.81 -21.30
N GLU A 50 16.10 -28.94 -22.13
CA GLU A 50 17.30 -29.21 -22.92
C GLU A 50 18.49 -29.41 -21.98
N ASN A 51 19.17 -30.56 -22.09
CA ASN A 51 20.29 -30.93 -21.23
C ASN A 51 19.93 -30.91 -19.73
N GLU A 52 18.73 -31.39 -19.38
CA GLU A 52 18.27 -31.43 -18.00
C GLU A 52 19.27 -32.15 -17.08
N VAL A 53 19.87 -31.40 -16.17
CA VAL A 53 20.57 -31.97 -15.01
C VAL A 53 19.62 -31.85 -13.82
N LYS A 54 18.90 -32.93 -13.52
CA LYS A 54 17.84 -32.96 -12.49
C LYS A 54 18.34 -32.50 -11.13
N GLU A 55 19.58 -32.84 -10.80
CA GLU A 55 20.26 -32.43 -9.57
C GLU A 55 20.38 -30.90 -9.48
N ILE A 56 20.64 -30.21 -10.60
CA ILE A 56 20.75 -28.75 -10.65
C ILE A 56 19.37 -28.12 -10.44
N THR A 57 18.36 -28.55 -11.19
CA THR A 57 16.97 -28.04 -11.05
C THR A 57 16.47 -28.23 -9.62
N PHE A 58 16.65 -29.44 -9.06
CA PHE A 58 16.23 -29.75 -7.70
C PHE A 58 17.00 -28.92 -6.66
N SER A 59 18.31 -28.74 -6.82
CA SER A 59 19.13 -27.93 -5.91
C SER A 59 18.67 -26.47 -5.88
N PHE A 60 18.40 -25.87 -7.03
CA PHE A 60 17.88 -24.50 -7.09
C PHE A 60 16.46 -24.39 -6.52
N THR A 61 15.63 -25.41 -6.73
CA THR A 61 14.29 -25.46 -6.12
C THR A 61 14.37 -25.54 -4.60
N MET A 62 15.26 -26.38 -4.05
CA MET A 62 15.52 -26.47 -2.62
C MET A 62 16.07 -25.17 -2.04
N LEU A 63 16.97 -24.50 -2.76
CA LEU A 63 17.50 -23.20 -2.38
C LEU A 63 16.38 -22.14 -2.31
N ALA A 64 15.51 -22.08 -3.33
CA ALA A 64 14.36 -21.19 -3.33
C ALA A 64 13.40 -21.49 -2.17
N LEU A 65 13.14 -22.78 -1.88
CA LEU A 65 12.32 -23.18 -0.73
C LEU A 65 12.95 -22.73 0.60
N LEU A 66 14.26 -22.89 0.76
CA LEU A 66 14.97 -22.44 1.96
C LEU A 66 14.83 -20.93 2.16
N PHE A 67 15.07 -20.14 1.12
CA PHE A 67 14.89 -18.68 1.18
C PHE A 67 13.45 -18.27 1.44
N ALA A 68 12.48 -18.91 0.77
CA ALA A 68 11.06 -18.64 0.99
C ALA A 68 10.62 -19.01 2.42
N THR A 69 11.17 -20.09 2.99
CA THR A 69 10.93 -20.49 4.39
C THR A 69 11.48 -19.43 5.35
N GLY A 70 12.71 -18.98 5.13
CA GLY A 70 13.32 -17.91 5.91
C GLY A 70 12.54 -16.58 5.80
N ALA A 71 12.10 -16.23 4.59
CA ALA A 71 11.29 -15.04 4.34
C ALA A 71 9.92 -15.12 5.02
N ALA A 72 9.22 -16.26 4.92
CA ALA A 72 7.91 -16.47 5.56
C ALA A 72 8.03 -16.39 7.10
N TYR A 73 9.05 -17.03 7.68
CA TYR A 73 9.34 -16.94 9.10
C TYR A 73 9.67 -15.50 9.53
N GLY A 74 10.54 -14.81 8.79
CA GLY A 74 10.92 -13.42 9.03
C GLY A 74 9.72 -12.47 8.95
N ALA A 75 8.90 -12.62 7.93
CA ALA A 75 7.66 -11.86 7.74
C ALA A 75 6.68 -12.07 8.90
N HIS A 76 6.48 -13.32 9.34
CA HIS A 76 5.62 -13.63 10.48
C HIS A 76 6.14 -13.02 11.77
N ARG A 77 7.46 -13.05 12.00
CA ARG A 77 8.06 -12.39 13.16
C ARG A 77 7.90 -10.88 13.10
N ALA A 78 8.06 -10.28 11.92
CA ALA A 78 7.93 -8.84 11.72
C ALA A 78 6.51 -8.33 11.94
N THR A 79 5.47 -9.12 11.64
CA THR A 79 4.07 -8.69 11.75
C THR A 79 3.40 -9.05 13.08
N ARG A 80 3.94 -9.98 13.86
CA ARG A 80 3.32 -10.44 15.12
C ARG A 80 3.33 -9.41 16.25
N SER A 81 4.26 -8.47 16.25
CA SER A 81 4.40 -7.47 17.31
C SER A 81 4.82 -6.13 16.74
N PRO A 82 3.94 -5.49 15.93
CA PRO A 82 4.26 -4.22 15.32
C PRO A 82 4.58 -3.20 16.42
N SER A 83 5.60 -2.38 16.20
CA SER A 83 5.84 -1.25 17.09
C SER A 83 4.63 -0.31 17.09
N ARG A 84 4.44 0.48 18.15
CA ARG A 84 3.36 1.47 18.23
C ARG A 84 3.46 2.56 17.14
N SER A 85 4.56 2.61 16.39
CA SER A 85 4.84 3.61 15.36
C SER A 85 4.74 3.03 13.95
N LEU A 86 3.55 2.55 13.58
CA LEU A 86 3.29 2.09 12.22
C LEU A 86 3.36 3.22 11.20
N THR A 87 3.71 2.87 9.97
CA THR A 87 3.72 3.79 8.83
C THR A 87 2.30 4.21 8.48
N GLY A 88 2.09 5.52 8.34
CA GLY A 88 0.82 6.10 7.89
C GLY A 88 0.76 6.14 6.36
N PHE A 89 -0.18 5.44 5.77
CA PHE A 89 -0.52 5.52 4.35
C PHE A 89 -1.52 6.64 4.13
N VAL A 90 -1.07 7.73 3.50
CA VAL A 90 -1.88 8.93 3.26
C VAL A 90 -2.42 8.88 1.83
N THR A 91 -3.75 8.87 1.70
CA THR A 91 -4.42 8.94 0.41
C THR A 91 -4.52 10.40 -0.04
N LEU A 92 -3.84 10.77 -1.14
CA LEU A 92 -3.80 12.17 -1.60
C LEU A 92 -5.16 12.75 -1.97
N ALA A 93 -6.12 11.93 -2.40
CA ALA A 93 -7.45 12.39 -2.79
C ALA A 93 -8.32 12.80 -1.59
N THR A 94 -8.16 12.14 -0.44
CA THR A 94 -9.01 12.33 0.74
C THR A 94 -8.28 12.98 1.91
N GLY A 95 -6.95 12.92 1.92
CA GLY A 95 -6.13 13.27 3.08
C GLY A 95 -6.22 12.25 4.22
N ASN A 96 -6.96 11.16 4.04
CA ASN A 96 -7.09 10.13 5.08
C ASN A 96 -5.76 9.39 5.24
N GLU A 97 -5.38 9.19 6.50
CA GLU A 97 -4.22 8.41 6.90
C GLU A 97 -4.71 7.07 7.46
N GLU A 98 -4.28 5.99 6.82
CA GLU A 98 -4.55 4.62 7.26
C GLU A 98 -3.26 3.95 7.74
N SER A 99 -3.35 3.03 8.68
CA SER A 99 -2.19 2.27 9.15
C SER A 99 -1.66 1.31 8.08
N SER A 100 -0.34 1.10 8.03
CA SER A 100 0.30 0.08 7.17
C SER A 100 -0.08 -1.36 7.50
N THR A 101 -0.79 -1.61 8.61
CA THR A 101 -1.15 -2.95 9.11
C THR A 101 -1.72 -3.86 8.01
N GLN A 102 -2.78 -3.42 7.31
CA GLN A 102 -3.44 -4.27 6.33
C GLN A 102 -2.53 -4.58 5.13
N ILE A 103 -1.77 -3.60 4.65
CA ILE A 103 -0.77 -3.81 3.58
C ILE A 103 0.28 -4.83 4.02
N ASN A 104 0.80 -4.67 5.24
CA ASN A 104 1.83 -5.55 5.79
C ASN A 104 1.33 -6.99 5.96
N GLU A 105 0.07 -7.16 6.38
CA GLU A 105 -0.59 -8.47 6.42
C GLU A 105 -0.73 -9.09 5.02
N PHE A 106 -1.16 -8.34 4.01
CA PHE A 106 -1.24 -8.86 2.64
C PHE A 106 0.12 -9.24 2.06
N ILE A 107 1.18 -8.45 2.31
CA ILE A 107 2.54 -8.79 1.90
C ILE A 107 3.01 -10.07 2.61
N GLN A 108 2.71 -10.23 3.91
CA GLN A 108 3.00 -11.48 4.62
C GLN A 108 2.26 -12.67 4.02
N TYR A 109 0.95 -12.53 3.75
CA TYR A 109 0.18 -13.59 3.11
C TYR A 109 0.73 -13.93 1.73
N TYR A 110 1.16 -12.93 0.97
CA TYR A 110 1.79 -13.13 -0.33
C TYR A 110 3.09 -13.94 -0.23
N ILE A 111 3.97 -13.63 0.73
CA ILE A 111 5.17 -14.42 1.01
C ILE A 111 4.80 -15.87 1.38
N ASN A 112 3.79 -16.07 2.24
CA ASN A 112 3.35 -17.40 2.66
C ASN A 112 2.75 -18.21 1.49
N ALA A 113 1.92 -17.60 0.64
CA ALA A 113 1.35 -18.27 -0.52
C ALA A 113 2.42 -18.66 -1.54
N THR A 114 3.45 -17.83 -1.69
CA THR A 114 4.61 -18.17 -2.52
C THR A 114 5.38 -19.37 -1.95
N TRP A 115 5.59 -19.41 -0.64
CA TRP A 115 6.18 -20.57 0.02
C TRP A 115 5.35 -21.84 -0.22
N VAL A 116 4.02 -21.76 -0.11
CA VAL A 116 3.11 -22.88 -0.46
C VAL A 116 3.21 -23.25 -1.94
N ALA A 117 3.32 -22.29 -2.85
CA ALA A 117 3.45 -22.54 -4.28
C ALA A 117 4.78 -23.24 -4.63
N ILE A 118 5.91 -22.82 -4.05
CA ILE A 118 7.21 -23.48 -4.23
C ILE A 118 7.16 -24.90 -3.64
N PHE A 119 6.56 -25.06 -2.46
CA PHE A 119 6.39 -26.38 -1.86
C PHE A 119 5.52 -27.28 -2.74
N GLY A 120 4.40 -26.76 -3.27
CA GLY A 120 3.55 -27.49 -4.20
C GLY A 120 4.26 -27.88 -5.51
N TYR A 121 5.16 -27.02 -6.00
CA TYR A 121 5.94 -27.29 -7.21
C TYR A 121 6.81 -28.55 -7.05
N LEU A 122 7.35 -28.80 -5.85
CA LEU A 122 8.16 -30.00 -5.58
C LEU A 122 7.40 -31.32 -5.75
N PHE A 123 6.08 -31.32 -5.53
CA PHE A 123 5.28 -32.54 -5.62
C PHE A 123 4.55 -32.67 -6.94
N PHE A 124 4.00 -31.57 -7.44
CA PHE A 124 3.07 -31.59 -8.56
C PHE A 124 3.71 -31.15 -9.88
N ASP A 125 4.91 -30.56 -9.83
CA ASP A 125 5.48 -29.79 -10.92
C ASP A 125 4.55 -28.63 -11.35
N VAL A 126 4.98 -27.74 -12.25
CA VAL A 126 4.07 -26.70 -12.77
C VAL A 126 3.09 -27.38 -13.72
N GLY A 127 1.79 -27.35 -13.42
CA GLY A 127 0.74 -27.94 -14.25
C GLY A 127 -0.66 -27.67 -13.71
N LYS A 128 -1.68 -28.35 -14.24
CA LYS A 128 -3.09 -28.11 -13.87
C LYS A 128 -3.38 -28.35 -12.38
N ILE A 129 -2.72 -29.32 -11.75
CA ILE A 129 -2.88 -29.60 -10.31
C ILE A 129 -2.25 -28.48 -9.49
N TRP A 130 -1.03 -28.09 -9.85
CA TRP A 130 -0.32 -26.98 -9.20
C TRP A 130 -0.99 -25.62 -9.39
N ALA A 131 -1.77 -25.45 -10.46
CA ALA A 131 -2.52 -24.23 -10.75
C ALA A 131 -3.37 -23.76 -9.57
N VAL A 132 -3.87 -24.66 -8.72
CA VAL A 132 -4.66 -24.31 -7.52
C VAL A 132 -3.81 -23.51 -6.52
N VAL A 133 -2.58 -23.96 -6.25
CA VAL A 133 -1.67 -23.25 -5.34
C VAL A 133 -1.04 -22.02 -6.01
N GLY A 134 -0.71 -22.11 -7.30
CA GLY A 134 -0.23 -20.96 -8.07
C GLY A 134 -1.27 -19.84 -8.18
N ALA A 135 -2.56 -20.18 -8.31
CA ALA A 135 -3.63 -19.19 -8.36
C ALA A 135 -3.78 -18.43 -7.04
N LEU A 136 -3.50 -19.06 -5.89
CA LEU A 136 -3.49 -18.38 -4.60
C LEU A 136 -2.35 -17.34 -4.50
N HIS A 137 -1.17 -17.66 -5.03
CA HIS A 137 -0.06 -16.73 -5.13
C HIS A 137 -0.43 -15.50 -5.99
N ASN A 138 -0.91 -15.72 -7.22
CA ASN A 138 -1.31 -14.64 -8.12
C ASN A 138 -2.50 -13.83 -7.57
N LEU A 139 -3.45 -14.49 -6.88
CA LEU A 139 -4.55 -13.82 -6.20
C LEU A 139 -4.06 -12.76 -5.21
N LEU A 140 -3.00 -13.04 -4.46
CA LEU A 140 -2.46 -12.12 -3.47
C LEU A 140 -1.71 -10.94 -4.08
N GLU A 141 -1.14 -11.10 -5.28
CA GLU A 141 -0.62 -9.97 -6.06
C GLU A 141 -1.76 -9.05 -6.51
N VAL A 142 -2.85 -9.63 -7.03
CA VAL A 142 -4.06 -8.87 -7.41
C VAL A 142 -4.67 -8.18 -6.19
N ALA A 143 -4.72 -8.87 -5.04
CA ALA A 143 -5.16 -8.29 -3.77
C ALA A 143 -4.30 -7.08 -3.39
N LEU A 144 -2.97 -7.21 -3.44
CA LEU A 144 -2.04 -6.11 -3.17
C LEU A 144 -2.29 -4.93 -4.13
N LEU A 145 -2.45 -5.19 -5.43
CA LEU A 145 -2.78 -4.14 -6.40
C LEU A 145 -4.04 -3.36 -6.01
N ILE A 146 -5.10 -4.06 -5.63
CA ILE A 146 -6.36 -3.43 -5.23
C ILE A 146 -6.22 -2.68 -3.90
N VAL A 147 -5.51 -3.24 -2.92
CA VAL A 147 -5.29 -2.59 -1.61
C VAL A 147 -4.52 -1.28 -1.78
N PHE A 148 -3.43 -1.28 -2.54
CA PHE A 148 -2.68 -0.05 -2.85
C PHE A 148 -3.53 0.95 -3.63
N GLN A 149 -4.33 0.49 -4.60
CA GLN A 149 -5.26 1.34 -5.36
C GLN A 149 -6.38 1.94 -4.50
N SER A 150 -6.79 1.25 -3.43
CA SER A 150 -7.89 1.64 -2.54
C SER A 150 -7.46 2.55 -1.38
N GLY A 151 -6.22 3.05 -1.37
CA GLY A 151 -5.74 3.90 -0.28
C GLY A 151 -5.11 3.12 0.88
N GLY A 152 -4.74 1.86 0.66
CA GLY A 152 -4.11 1.00 1.66
C GLY A 152 -5.09 0.28 2.58
N ARG A 153 -6.40 0.55 2.43
CA ARG A 153 -7.45 -0.14 3.16
C ARG A 153 -8.57 -0.59 2.24
N VAL A 154 -9.02 -1.83 2.43
CA VAL A 154 -10.19 -2.37 1.73
C VAL A 154 -11.19 -2.86 2.76
N SER A 155 -12.36 -2.23 2.82
CA SER A 155 -13.46 -2.56 3.73
C SER A 155 -14.71 -3.07 3.01
N SER A 156 -14.73 -3.04 1.67
CA SER A 156 -15.90 -3.41 0.89
C SER A 156 -16.04 -4.92 0.72
N MET A 157 -17.24 -5.46 0.91
CA MET A 157 -17.59 -6.84 0.57
C MET A 157 -17.33 -7.15 -0.92
N SER A 158 -17.39 -6.13 -1.79
CA SER A 158 -17.09 -6.28 -3.23
C SER A 158 -15.66 -6.78 -3.47
N PHE A 159 -14.72 -6.51 -2.56
CA PHE A 159 -13.35 -7.01 -2.66
C PHE A 159 -13.30 -8.53 -2.66
N GLY A 160 -13.96 -9.18 -1.70
CA GLY A 160 -14.04 -10.64 -1.63
C GLY A 160 -14.69 -11.23 -2.88
N LEU A 161 -15.72 -10.57 -3.42
CA LEU A 161 -16.35 -10.98 -4.67
C LEU A 161 -15.39 -10.90 -5.86
N TYR A 162 -14.61 -9.82 -5.99
CA TYR A 162 -13.61 -9.71 -7.06
C TYR A 162 -12.53 -10.79 -6.96
N MET A 163 -12.05 -11.06 -5.75
CA MET A 163 -11.08 -12.14 -5.48
C MET A 163 -11.64 -13.51 -5.88
N PHE A 164 -12.88 -13.80 -5.48
CA PHE A 164 -13.55 -15.05 -5.83
C PHE A 164 -13.74 -15.20 -7.34
N VAL A 165 -14.26 -14.17 -8.02
CA VAL A 165 -14.46 -14.17 -9.47
C VAL A 165 -13.14 -14.38 -10.21
N TYR A 166 -12.06 -13.72 -9.78
CA TYR A 166 -10.73 -13.91 -10.34
C TYR A 166 -10.26 -15.37 -10.22
N VAL A 167 -10.36 -15.99 -9.04
CA VAL A 167 -9.96 -17.41 -8.87
C VAL A 167 -10.81 -18.32 -9.75
N CYS A 168 -12.14 -18.13 -9.78
CA CYS A 168 -13.02 -18.93 -10.61
C CYS A 168 -12.64 -18.84 -12.09
N ILE A 169 -12.42 -17.64 -12.62
CA ILE A 169 -12.01 -17.46 -14.03
C ILE A 169 -10.66 -18.13 -14.28
N THR A 170 -9.67 -17.90 -13.41
CA THR A 170 -8.33 -18.47 -13.57
C THR A 170 -8.35 -19.99 -13.58
N ILE A 171 -9.08 -20.62 -12.65
CA ILE A 171 -9.17 -22.08 -12.58
C ILE A 171 -9.99 -22.65 -13.73
N VAL A 172 -11.16 -22.08 -14.04
CA VAL A 172 -12.00 -22.52 -15.16
C VAL A 172 -11.21 -22.48 -16.47
N LEU A 173 -10.56 -21.35 -16.79
CA LEU A 173 -9.78 -21.25 -18.01
C LEU A 173 -8.57 -22.20 -18.01
N SER A 174 -7.87 -22.38 -16.89
CA SER A 174 -6.74 -23.32 -16.81
C SER A 174 -7.17 -24.79 -17.00
N VAL A 175 -8.39 -25.14 -16.60
CA VAL A 175 -8.94 -26.49 -16.79
C VAL A 175 -9.43 -26.69 -18.22
N TYR A 176 -10.21 -25.74 -18.75
CA TYR A 176 -10.86 -25.85 -20.05
C TYR A 176 -9.92 -25.65 -21.23
N LEU A 177 -8.92 -24.78 -21.10
CA LEU A 177 -7.92 -24.59 -22.15
C LEU A 177 -7.04 -25.85 -22.27
N GLN A 178 -6.72 -26.19 -23.51
CA GLN A 178 -5.82 -27.28 -23.83
C GLN A 178 -4.38 -26.77 -23.92
N TRP A 179 -3.42 -27.66 -23.70
CA TRP A 179 -2.01 -27.37 -23.93
C TRP A 179 -1.80 -26.85 -25.37
N PRO A 180 -1.07 -25.73 -25.58
CA PRO A 180 -0.30 -24.95 -24.61
C PRO A 180 -1.03 -23.70 -24.09
N LEU A 181 -2.30 -23.52 -24.47
CA LEU A 181 -3.08 -22.30 -24.17
C LEU A 181 -3.35 -22.11 -22.68
N ASP A 182 -3.55 -23.20 -21.94
CA ASP A 182 -3.69 -23.17 -20.48
C ASP A 182 -2.42 -22.61 -19.80
N ALA A 183 -1.26 -23.12 -20.18
CA ALA A 183 0.04 -22.65 -19.68
C ALA A 183 0.30 -21.18 -20.04
N ILE A 184 0.03 -20.80 -21.30
CA ILE A 184 0.17 -19.43 -21.78
C ILE A 184 -0.75 -18.49 -21.00
N PHE A 185 -2.02 -18.85 -20.85
CA PHE A 185 -2.99 -18.05 -20.09
C PHE A 185 -2.55 -17.87 -18.64
N PHE A 186 -2.18 -18.98 -17.97
CA PHE A 186 -1.80 -18.94 -16.56
C PHE A 186 -0.55 -18.08 -16.33
N ARG A 187 0.46 -18.18 -17.20
CA ARG A 187 1.66 -17.33 -17.12
C ARG A 187 1.33 -15.88 -17.45
N TRP A 188 0.52 -15.64 -18.48
CA TRP A 188 0.16 -14.28 -18.91
C TRP A 188 -0.54 -13.50 -17.80
N GLN A 189 -1.52 -14.11 -17.12
CA GLN A 189 -2.24 -13.41 -16.06
C GLN A 189 -1.34 -13.12 -14.83
N GLY A 190 -0.42 -14.02 -14.48
CA GLY A 190 0.55 -13.78 -13.39
C GLY A 190 1.55 -12.69 -13.74
N LEU A 191 2.07 -12.70 -14.98
CA LEU A 191 2.92 -11.62 -15.48
C LEU A 191 2.19 -10.26 -15.46
N CYS A 192 0.88 -10.22 -15.73
CA CYS A 192 0.10 -8.98 -15.64
C CYS A 192 0.10 -8.43 -14.22
N SER A 193 -0.08 -9.26 -13.19
CA SER A 193 -0.02 -8.82 -11.80
C SER A 193 1.40 -8.43 -11.38
N ASP A 194 2.43 -9.17 -11.79
CA ASP A 194 3.84 -8.84 -11.53
C ASP A 194 4.22 -7.44 -12.04
N PHE A 195 3.97 -7.17 -13.33
CA PHE A 195 4.24 -5.85 -13.92
C PHE A 195 3.38 -4.77 -13.26
N GLY A 196 2.13 -5.12 -12.91
CA GLY A 196 1.25 -4.23 -12.16
C GLY A 196 1.86 -3.78 -10.83
N LEU A 197 2.46 -4.71 -10.07
CA LEU A 197 3.04 -4.42 -8.76
C LEU A 197 4.22 -3.46 -8.89
N ILE A 198 5.09 -3.67 -9.88
CA ILE A 198 6.19 -2.74 -10.18
C ILE A 198 5.64 -1.34 -10.46
N VAL A 199 4.64 -1.22 -11.33
CA VAL A 199 4.03 0.07 -11.66
C VAL A 199 3.47 0.75 -10.42
N VAL A 200 2.75 0.02 -9.57
CA VAL A 200 2.14 0.56 -8.34
C VAL A 200 3.21 0.98 -7.32
N PHE A 201 4.23 0.16 -7.08
CA PHE A 201 5.30 0.48 -6.12
C PHE A 201 6.15 1.68 -6.59
N VAL A 202 6.51 1.72 -7.87
CA VAL A 202 7.24 2.84 -8.47
C VAL A 202 6.44 4.14 -8.36
N ARG A 203 5.14 4.10 -8.67
CA ARG A 203 4.25 5.28 -8.51
C ARG A 203 4.15 5.72 -7.06
N THR A 204 4.07 4.77 -6.12
CA THR A 204 4.02 5.05 -4.68
C THR A 204 5.30 5.70 -4.19
N TYR A 205 6.47 5.22 -4.61
CA TYR A 205 7.76 5.83 -4.30
C TYR A 205 7.85 7.27 -4.79
N PHE A 206 7.56 7.52 -6.08
CA PHE A 206 7.65 8.86 -6.64
C PHE A 206 6.60 9.82 -6.08
N SER A 207 5.38 9.33 -5.80
CA SER A 207 4.35 10.11 -5.11
C SER A 207 4.83 10.53 -3.72
N THR A 208 5.34 9.58 -2.94
CA THR A 208 5.87 9.83 -1.59
C THR A 208 7.02 10.81 -1.62
N LYS A 209 8.01 10.61 -2.52
CA LYS A 209 9.15 11.51 -2.67
C LYS A 209 8.73 12.93 -3.09
N LYS A 210 7.76 13.05 -4.00
CA LYS A 210 7.23 14.36 -4.43
C LYS A 210 6.57 15.10 -3.28
N GLN A 211 5.76 14.41 -2.48
CA GLN A 211 5.06 15.01 -1.35
C GLN A 211 6.03 15.38 -0.23
N LEU A 212 6.94 14.47 0.14
CA LEU A 212 7.98 14.77 1.12
C LEU A 212 8.88 15.93 0.70
N LYS A 213 9.14 16.13 -0.60
CA LYS A 213 9.83 17.34 -1.09
C LYS A 213 8.98 18.60 -0.97
N ALA A 214 7.66 18.50 -1.21
CA ALA A 214 6.74 19.62 -1.04
C ALA A 214 6.58 20.01 0.44
N PHE A 215 6.64 19.05 1.36
CA PHE A 215 6.67 19.28 2.81
C PHE A 215 8.06 19.65 3.33
N GLY A 216 9.11 19.18 2.67
CA GLY A 216 10.53 19.39 2.99
C GLY A 216 11.04 20.78 2.63
N ASP A 217 10.24 21.59 1.94
CA ASP A 217 10.27 23.04 2.12
C ASP A 217 9.61 23.33 3.48
N VAL A 218 10.29 22.93 4.55
CA VAL A 218 9.82 23.04 5.94
C VAL A 218 9.38 24.47 6.21
N ASP A 219 10.14 25.43 5.69
CA ASP A 219 9.85 26.86 5.73
C ASP A 219 8.49 27.20 5.12
N ARG A 220 8.11 26.55 4.02
CA ARG A 220 6.81 26.78 3.38
C ARG A 220 5.66 26.11 4.11
N HIS A 221 5.84 24.89 4.61
CA HIS A 221 4.77 24.23 5.37
C HIS A 221 4.53 24.93 6.71
N ASP A 222 5.60 25.30 7.42
CA ASP A 222 5.52 26.06 8.65
C ASP A 222 4.97 27.47 8.37
N ALA A 223 5.30 28.09 7.23
CA ALA A 223 4.66 29.35 6.81
C ALA A 223 3.16 29.18 6.50
N GLU A 224 2.74 28.09 5.87
CA GLU A 224 1.33 27.81 5.59
C GLU A 224 0.54 27.50 6.87
N LEU A 225 1.13 26.74 7.81
CA LEU A 225 0.57 26.51 9.15
C LEU A 225 0.50 27.81 9.96
N ALA A 226 1.57 28.61 9.97
CA ALA A 226 1.59 29.91 10.63
C ALA A 226 0.55 30.86 10.04
N LYS A 227 0.35 30.84 8.71
CA LYS A 227 -0.69 31.62 8.03
C LYS A 227 -2.09 31.15 8.40
N ALA A 228 -2.32 29.84 8.46
CA ALA A 228 -3.60 29.26 8.86
C ALA A 228 -3.92 29.57 10.33
N GLN A 229 -2.93 29.43 11.22
CA GLN A 229 -3.07 29.76 12.64
C GLN A 229 -3.39 31.25 12.81
N LYS A 230 -2.65 32.14 12.13
CA LYS A 230 -2.89 33.59 12.18
C LYS A 230 -4.29 33.95 11.68
N ALA A 231 -4.79 33.28 10.64
CA ALA A 231 -6.15 33.50 10.14
C ALA A 231 -7.22 33.03 11.14
N ALA A 232 -6.99 31.91 11.83
CA ALA A 232 -7.88 31.43 12.89
C ALA A 232 -7.89 32.36 14.11
N ASP A 233 -6.72 32.86 14.52
CA ASP A 233 -6.60 33.82 15.63
C ASP A 233 -7.30 35.14 15.29
N GLN A 234 -7.20 35.62 14.04
CA GLN A 234 -7.95 36.80 13.57
C GLN A 234 -9.46 36.59 13.65
N LEU A 235 -9.96 35.44 13.18
CA LEU A 235 -11.38 35.08 13.28
C LEU A 235 -11.86 35.01 14.73
N ALA A 236 -11.05 34.46 15.64
CA ALA A 236 -11.36 34.42 17.06
C ALA A 236 -11.42 35.83 17.68
N GLN A 237 -10.47 36.72 17.31
CA GLN A 237 -10.46 38.11 17.76
C GLN A 237 -11.67 38.90 17.23
N GLU A 238 -12.04 38.69 15.96
CA GLU A 238 -13.24 39.31 15.37
C GLU A 238 -14.52 38.89 16.10
N GLN A 239 -14.64 37.59 16.44
CA GLN A 239 -15.77 37.09 17.24
C GLN A 239 -15.81 37.68 18.65
N GLU A 240 -14.65 37.83 19.30
CA GLU A 240 -14.56 38.44 20.63
C GLU A 240 -14.90 39.94 20.58
N GLN A 241 -14.44 40.67 19.56
CA GLN A 241 -14.79 42.07 19.34
C GLN A 241 -16.29 42.24 19.12
N GLN A 242 -16.91 41.42 18.29
CA GLN A 242 -18.36 41.43 18.08
C GLN A 242 -19.11 41.21 19.39
N HIS A 243 -18.68 40.26 20.21
CA HIS A 243 -19.26 40.02 21.53
C HIS A 243 -19.10 41.21 22.49
N ARG A 244 -17.94 41.88 22.49
CA ARG A 244 -17.70 43.07 23.33
C ARG A 244 -18.49 44.30 22.88
N SER A 245 -18.65 44.48 21.57
CA SER A 245 -19.46 45.60 21.02
C SER A 245 -20.97 45.36 21.13
N GLY A 246 -21.40 44.11 21.30
CA GLY A 246 -22.82 43.73 21.40
C GLY A 246 -23.49 44.03 22.75
N THR A 247 -22.74 44.42 23.79
CA THR A 247 -23.29 44.56 25.15
C THR A 247 -23.94 45.93 25.43
N MET A 248 -24.17 46.78 24.42
CA MET A 248 -24.80 48.11 24.61
C MET A 248 -25.99 48.42 23.69
N ALA A 249 -26.58 47.45 23.01
CA ALA A 249 -27.86 47.66 22.31
C ALA A 249 -28.95 46.76 22.91
N SER A 250 -29.66 47.32 23.88
CA SER A 250 -30.91 46.78 24.40
C SER A 250 -31.96 46.61 23.30
N SER A 251 -32.66 45.48 23.35
CA SER A 251 -34.05 45.27 22.89
C SER A 251 -34.46 45.93 21.56
N SER A 252 -34.34 45.20 20.45
CA SER A 252 -35.36 45.28 19.40
C SER A 252 -35.28 44.06 18.47
N SER A 253 -36.43 43.37 18.37
CA SER A 253 -36.86 42.42 17.34
C SER A 253 -35.81 41.50 16.69
N LEU A 254 -35.96 40.19 16.94
CA LEU A 254 -35.47 39.11 16.08
C LEU A 254 -35.84 39.40 14.60
N GLN A 255 -34.88 39.88 13.81
CA GLN A 255 -34.95 39.86 12.35
C GLN A 255 -34.26 38.57 11.87
N SER A 256 -35.03 37.71 11.22
CA SER A 256 -34.52 36.58 10.46
C SER A 256 -33.63 37.10 9.33
N VAL A 257 -32.33 36.81 9.40
CA VAL A 257 -31.39 37.10 8.31
C VAL A 257 -31.58 36.04 7.21
N SER A 258 -32.24 36.44 6.12
CA SER A 258 -32.23 35.71 4.85
C SER A 258 -30.92 35.99 4.12
N ILE A 259 -30.07 34.98 3.95
CA ILE A 259 -28.83 35.06 3.17
C ILE A 259 -29.22 35.08 1.67
N PRO A 260 -28.85 36.12 0.90
CA PRO A 260 -29.08 36.10 -0.54
C PRO A 260 -28.06 35.15 -1.18
N VAL A 261 -28.56 34.03 -1.71
CA VAL A 261 -27.80 33.15 -2.60
C VAL A 261 -27.66 33.88 -3.93
N THR A 262 -26.50 34.49 -4.18
CA THR A 262 -26.13 34.95 -5.52
C THR A 262 -25.77 33.72 -6.38
N PRO A 263 -26.41 33.54 -7.55
CA PRO A 263 -26.02 32.47 -8.47
C PRO A 263 -24.67 32.83 -9.09
N SER A 264 -23.59 32.26 -8.56
CA SER A 264 -22.27 32.31 -9.16
C SER A 264 -22.19 31.28 -10.28
N THR A 265 -22.41 31.76 -11.51
CA THR A 265 -22.00 31.10 -12.74
C THR A 265 -20.48 31.24 -12.89
N ASN A 266 -19.71 30.33 -12.28
CA ASN A 266 -18.46 29.79 -12.83
C ASN A 266 -17.86 28.76 -11.87
N GLY A 267 -17.90 27.50 -12.30
CA GLY A 267 -17.34 26.37 -11.56
C GLY A 267 -15.81 26.39 -11.58
N SER A 268 -15.21 26.81 -10.47
CA SER A 268 -13.84 26.42 -10.13
C SER A 268 -13.80 25.97 -8.66
N HIS A 269 -13.42 24.71 -8.43
CA HIS A 269 -13.31 24.11 -7.11
C HIS A 269 -12.31 24.87 -6.23
N ASN A 270 -12.79 25.46 -5.15
CA ASN A 270 -11.96 26.12 -4.15
C ASN A 270 -11.42 25.09 -3.14
N PRO A 271 -10.09 24.81 -3.10
CA PRO A 271 -9.50 23.75 -2.27
C PRO A 271 -9.58 24.02 -0.76
N LEU A 272 -9.93 25.25 -0.35
CA LEU A 272 -10.10 25.62 1.06
C LEU A 272 -11.35 25.03 1.72
N HIS A 273 -12.36 24.63 0.95
CA HIS A 273 -13.59 24.06 1.50
C HIS A 273 -13.37 22.64 2.10
N HIS A 274 -12.34 21.92 1.64
CA HIS A 274 -11.96 20.62 2.22
C HIS A 274 -11.19 20.76 3.55
N LEU A 275 -10.32 21.78 3.67
CA LEU A 275 -9.55 22.07 4.88
C LEU A 275 -10.42 22.38 6.10
N HIS A 276 -11.53 23.11 5.90
CA HIS A 276 -12.42 23.49 6.99
C HIS A 276 -13.19 22.31 7.60
N SER A 277 -13.44 21.24 6.81
CA SER A 277 -14.08 20.02 7.31
C SER A 277 -13.14 19.10 8.10
N GLY A 278 -11.82 19.18 7.85
CA GLY A 278 -10.80 18.42 8.58
C GLY A 278 -10.48 19.03 9.95
N TRP A 279 -10.53 20.36 10.08
CA TRP A 279 -10.18 21.08 11.30
C TRP A 279 -11.07 20.72 12.51
N LYS A 280 -12.36 20.45 12.31
CA LYS A 280 -13.27 20.08 13.41
C LYS A 280 -13.00 18.69 14.02
N LYS A 281 -12.15 17.86 13.41
CA LYS A 281 -11.80 16.51 13.93
C LYS A 281 -10.52 16.47 14.75
N PHE A 282 -9.73 17.55 14.78
CA PHE A 282 -8.44 17.60 15.48
C PHE A 282 -8.46 18.56 16.66
N VAL A 283 -9.43 18.38 17.55
CA VAL A 283 -9.27 18.75 18.96
C VAL A 283 -9.08 17.43 19.69
N ALA A 284 -7.84 17.09 20.02
CA ALA A 284 -7.57 15.99 20.93
C ALA A 284 -8.14 16.38 22.30
N LEU A 285 -9.32 15.89 22.63
CA LEU A 285 -9.79 15.88 24.01
C LEU A 285 -8.78 15.07 24.81
N ALA A 286 -8.18 15.69 25.84
CA ALA A 286 -7.38 14.95 26.80
C ALA A 286 -8.22 13.78 27.37
N PRO A 287 -7.60 12.62 27.67
CA PRO A 287 -8.32 11.50 28.26
C PRO A 287 -9.01 11.96 29.55
N ASN A 288 -10.32 11.74 29.65
CA ASN A 288 -11.09 12.04 30.85
C ASN A 288 -10.60 11.15 32.00
N PRO A 289 -10.05 11.68 33.12
CA PRO A 289 -9.44 10.86 34.17
C PRO A 289 -10.44 10.11 35.06
N HIS A 290 -11.75 10.14 34.78
CA HIS A 290 -12.77 9.43 35.55
C HIS A 290 -13.43 8.31 34.76
N ALA A 291 -12.73 7.19 34.66
CA ALA A 291 -13.33 5.87 34.47
C ALA A 291 -12.63 4.88 35.41
N GLN A 292 -12.74 5.14 36.72
CA GLN A 292 -12.45 4.13 37.74
C GLN A 292 -13.74 3.39 38.08
N SER A 293 -13.65 2.09 37.88
CA SER A 293 -14.59 1.03 38.26
C SER A 293 -15.15 1.21 39.67
N ALA A 294 -16.48 1.12 39.76
CA ALA A 294 -17.19 1.04 41.01
C ALA A 294 -16.94 -0.30 41.73
N THR A 295 -16.67 -0.17 43.03
CA THR A 295 -17.14 -0.97 44.17
C THR A 295 -16.67 -2.42 44.36
N THR A 296 -15.89 -2.62 45.44
CA THR A 296 -16.32 -3.49 46.55
C THR A 296 -15.70 -3.05 47.89
N ASN A 297 -16.47 -3.28 48.95
CA ASN A 297 -16.41 -2.68 50.28
C ASN A 297 -15.19 -3.03 51.15
N GLY A 298 -14.84 -2.12 52.07
CA GLY A 298 -13.99 -2.40 53.21
C GLY A 298 -13.89 -1.21 54.17
N ASN A 299 -14.68 -1.25 55.25
CA ASN A 299 -14.62 -0.32 56.37
C ASN A 299 -13.23 -0.29 57.02
N SER A 300 -12.64 0.90 57.18
CA SER A 300 -11.87 1.24 58.38
C SER A 300 -11.80 2.74 58.59
N SER A 301 -12.21 3.13 59.80
CA SER A 301 -12.04 4.44 60.41
C SER A 301 -10.57 4.67 60.77
N GLN A 302 -9.98 5.79 60.38
CA GLN A 302 -8.99 6.50 61.21
C GLN A 302 -8.68 7.92 60.72
N ASN A 303 -8.09 8.66 61.64
CA ASN A 303 -8.24 10.08 61.91
C ASN A 303 -7.08 10.92 61.33
N SER A 304 -7.37 12.22 61.13
CA SER A 304 -6.46 13.38 61.25
C SER A 304 -5.09 13.40 60.54
N ASN A 305 -4.96 14.25 59.51
CA ASN A 305 -4.21 15.53 59.57
C ASN A 305 -3.97 16.07 58.14
N ALA A 306 -4.48 17.28 57.90
CA ALA A 306 -4.30 18.01 56.65
C ALA A 306 -2.88 18.58 56.56
N SER A 307 -2.06 18.01 55.67
CA SER A 307 -0.85 18.65 55.15
C SER A 307 -1.18 19.28 53.81
N LEU A 308 -1.24 20.61 53.76
CA LEU A 308 -1.31 21.40 52.54
C LEU A 308 0.08 21.42 51.88
N THR A 309 0.37 20.38 51.12
CA THR A 309 1.46 20.39 50.14
C THR A 309 0.83 20.70 48.79
N PRO A 310 1.26 21.75 48.05
CA PRO A 310 0.71 22.00 46.72
C PRO A 310 0.99 20.78 45.82
N PRO A 311 0.03 20.35 44.98
CA PRO A 311 0.27 19.25 44.08
C PRO A 311 1.44 19.62 43.17
N ALA A 312 2.49 18.81 43.19
CA ALA A 312 3.61 18.94 42.27
C ALA A 312 3.05 18.98 40.85
N SER A 313 3.29 20.08 40.13
CA SER A 313 2.92 20.18 38.73
C SER A 313 3.75 19.16 37.95
N GLN A 314 3.20 17.95 37.77
CA GLN A 314 3.80 16.97 36.88
C GLN A 314 3.67 17.54 35.47
N THR A 315 4.78 18.06 34.95
CA THR A 315 4.89 18.43 33.54
C THR A 315 4.85 17.12 32.77
N PRO A 316 3.81 16.83 31.96
CA PRO A 316 3.79 15.60 31.21
C PRO A 316 4.94 15.62 30.21
N GLN A 317 5.84 14.65 30.35
CA GLN A 317 6.90 14.41 29.39
C GLN A 317 6.33 13.54 28.27
N PHE A 318 6.20 14.11 27.08
CA PHE A 318 5.97 13.36 25.86
C PHE A 318 7.32 13.13 25.19
N GLY A 319 7.77 11.87 25.11
CA GLY A 319 9.02 11.51 24.41
C GLY A 319 10.32 12.04 25.02
N GLY A 320 10.32 12.50 26.28
CA GLY A 320 11.51 13.05 26.96
C GLY A 320 11.71 14.56 26.77
N GLU A 321 10.84 15.23 26.00
CA GLU A 321 10.86 16.70 25.88
C GLU A 321 9.89 17.36 26.88
N ARG A 322 10.28 18.54 27.38
CA ARG A 322 9.45 19.36 28.27
C ARG A 322 8.39 20.09 27.44
N ALA A 323 7.14 19.68 27.55
CA ALA A 323 6.02 20.41 26.99
C ALA A 323 5.53 21.49 27.97
N SER A 324 5.39 22.75 27.52
CA SER A 324 4.73 23.78 28.32
C SER A 324 3.22 23.70 28.12
N ILE A 325 2.50 23.32 29.18
CA ILE A 325 1.04 23.40 29.23
C ILE A 325 0.66 24.81 29.64
N ILE A 326 -0.01 25.53 28.75
CA ILE A 326 -0.66 26.80 29.05
C ILE A 326 -2.14 26.48 29.34
N ASN A 327 -2.54 26.54 30.59
CA ASN A 327 -3.93 26.40 30.98
C ASN A 327 -4.64 27.75 30.81
N LEU A 328 -5.53 27.85 29.82
CA LEU A 328 -6.42 28.98 29.69
C LEU A 328 -7.67 28.72 30.52
N VAL A 329 -7.91 29.59 31.50
CA VAL A 329 -9.16 29.64 32.27
C VAL A 329 -10.04 30.71 31.61
N PRO A 330 -11.18 30.35 31.03
CA PRO A 330 -12.10 31.33 30.46
C PRO A 330 -12.56 32.31 31.56
N ALA A 331 -12.54 33.61 31.28
CA ALA A 331 -13.11 34.60 32.17
C ALA A 331 -14.63 34.37 32.25
N SER A 332 -15.09 33.79 33.36
CA SER A 332 -16.51 33.56 33.65
C SER A 332 -17.26 34.88 33.65
N THR A 333 -18.11 35.12 32.65
CA THR A 333 -18.94 36.34 32.59
C THR A 333 -20.34 36.18 33.15
N ASN A 334 -20.82 34.99 33.52
CA ASN A 334 -22.12 34.86 34.20
C ASN A 334 -22.23 33.53 34.97
N GLY A 335 -22.05 33.60 36.30
CA GLY A 335 -22.71 32.80 37.34
C GLY A 335 -22.91 31.28 37.25
N HIS A 336 -22.46 30.58 36.21
CA HIS A 336 -22.58 29.13 36.04
C HIS A 336 -21.20 28.57 35.75
N SER A 337 -20.54 28.12 36.81
CA SER A 337 -19.18 27.60 36.82
C SER A 337 -19.10 26.22 36.16
N SER A 338 -18.96 26.16 34.84
CA SER A 338 -18.36 25.00 34.20
C SER A 338 -16.85 25.23 34.14
N ASN A 339 -16.10 24.58 35.03
CA ASN A 339 -14.63 24.56 35.04
C ASN A 339 -14.10 23.78 33.83
N GLN A 340 -14.24 24.32 32.62
CA GLN A 340 -13.53 23.82 31.45
C GLN A 340 -12.22 24.59 31.29
N THR A 341 -11.15 23.99 31.79
CA THR A 341 -9.78 24.43 31.53
C THR A 341 -9.41 23.98 30.11
N ILE A 342 -9.07 24.92 29.24
CA ILE A 342 -8.52 24.59 27.91
C ILE A 342 -7.00 24.58 28.06
N SER A 343 -6.40 23.38 28.05
CA SER A 343 -4.95 23.21 28.06
C SER A 343 -4.42 23.33 26.63
N ILE A 344 -3.74 24.43 26.33
CA ILE A 344 -2.99 24.59 25.08
C ILE A 344 -1.55 24.15 25.34
N VAL A 345 -1.10 23.12 24.64
CA VAL A 345 0.29 22.68 24.69
C VAL A 345 1.08 23.48 23.66
N ALA A 346 1.85 24.46 24.11
CA ALA A 346 2.75 25.23 23.25
C ALA A 346 4.09 24.47 23.17
N LEU A 347 4.44 24.00 21.97
CA LEU A 347 5.72 23.32 21.71
C LEU A 347 6.73 24.29 21.11
N ASN A 348 8.01 24.06 21.41
CA ASN A 348 9.14 24.88 21.01
C ASN A 348 9.27 24.90 19.47
N GLN A 349 9.43 26.08 18.86
CA GLN A 349 9.41 26.30 17.41
C GLN A 349 10.48 25.53 16.60
N ASN A 350 11.47 24.90 17.26
CA ASN A 350 12.52 24.12 16.58
C ASN A 350 12.30 22.60 16.61
N SER A 351 11.27 22.12 17.29
CA SER A 351 10.77 20.77 17.10
C SER A 351 9.40 20.89 16.45
N SER A 352 9.22 20.31 15.25
CA SER A 352 7.86 19.97 14.82
C SER A 352 7.17 19.27 16.00
N ILE A 353 5.84 19.38 16.13
CA ILE A 353 5.05 18.76 17.21
C ILE A 353 5.43 17.28 17.49
N TRP A 354 6.13 16.64 16.55
CA TRP A 354 6.63 15.28 16.62
C TRP A 354 8.14 15.12 16.86
N GLY A 355 9.01 16.11 16.59
CA GLY A 355 10.47 15.93 16.64
C GLY A 355 10.98 14.78 15.74
N VAL A 356 10.10 14.20 14.91
CA VAL A 356 10.39 13.03 14.08
C VAL A 356 10.97 13.55 12.77
N LYS A 357 12.26 13.29 12.54
CA LYS A 357 12.81 13.31 11.18
C LYS A 357 12.03 12.29 10.36
N TRP A 358 11.17 12.76 9.45
CA TRP A 358 10.52 11.91 8.46
C TRP A 358 11.58 11.06 7.77
N HIS A 359 11.59 9.76 8.05
CA HIS A 359 12.58 8.87 7.46
C HIS A 359 12.29 8.69 5.96
N ASN A 360 13.38 8.48 5.25
CA ASN A 360 13.48 8.47 3.79
C ASN A 360 12.52 7.43 3.17
N PRO A 361 11.76 7.75 2.09
CA PRO A 361 10.86 6.82 1.38
C PRO A 361 11.57 5.62 0.75
N ASP A 362 12.88 5.51 0.93
CA ASP A 362 13.74 4.48 0.38
C ASP A 362 13.36 3.06 0.84
N GLN A 363 12.60 2.88 1.92
CA GLN A 363 12.05 1.55 2.24
C GLN A 363 11.15 0.99 1.11
N ILE A 364 10.45 1.85 0.36
CA ILE A 364 9.63 1.43 -0.80
C ILE A 364 10.52 0.87 -1.93
N LEU A 365 11.82 1.24 -1.97
CA LEU A 365 12.76 0.66 -2.93
C LEU A 365 12.96 -0.84 -2.72
N LEU A 366 12.76 -1.35 -1.49
CA LEU A 366 12.79 -2.80 -1.22
C LEU A 366 11.63 -3.51 -1.92
N LEU A 367 10.43 -2.91 -1.91
CA LEU A 367 9.27 -3.43 -2.64
C LEU A 367 9.49 -3.41 -4.16
N ILE A 368 10.04 -2.30 -4.67
CA ILE A 368 10.37 -2.17 -6.10
C ILE A 368 11.43 -3.19 -6.50
N ALA A 369 12.51 -3.32 -5.74
CA ALA A 369 13.57 -4.28 -6.01
C ALA A 369 13.04 -5.72 -5.98
N GLY A 370 12.26 -6.08 -4.96
CA GLY A 370 11.61 -7.38 -4.87
C GLY A 370 10.74 -7.69 -6.08
N ALA A 371 9.88 -6.75 -6.49
CA ALA A 371 9.01 -6.91 -7.64
C ALA A 371 9.77 -7.01 -8.97
N VAL A 372 10.87 -6.24 -9.12
CA VAL A 372 11.73 -6.31 -10.31
C VAL A 372 12.45 -7.66 -10.39
N PHE A 373 13.05 -8.16 -9.32
CA PHE A 373 13.67 -9.49 -9.35
C PHE A 373 12.64 -10.57 -9.68
N HIS A 374 11.48 -10.51 -9.04
CA HIS A 374 10.40 -11.45 -9.26
C HIS A 374 9.92 -11.48 -10.72
N VAL A 375 9.59 -10.32 -11.32
CA VAL A 375 9.17 -10.27 -12.74
C VAL A 375 10.28 -10.71 -13.69
N LEU A 376 11.54 -10.40 -13.38
CA LEU A 376 12.67 -10.76 -14.24
C LEU A 376 12.83 -12.28 -14.30
N GLY A 377 12.74 -12.97 -13.16
CA GLY A 377 12.72 -14.43 -13.13
C GLY A 377 11.58 -15.01 -13.94
N ASN A 378 10.36 -14.48 -13.75
CA ASN A 378 9.18 -14.90 -14.49
C ASN A 378 9.32 -14.66 -16.01
N CYS A 379 9.91 -13.54 -16.43
CA CYS A 379 10.19 -13.27 -17.83
C CYS A 379 11.21 -14.25 -18.40
N VAL A 380 12.32 -14.48 -17.69
CA VAL A 380 13.39 -15.39 -18.14
C VAL A 380 12.86 -16.82 -18.31
N THR A 381 12.17 -17.39 -17.32
CA THR A 381 11.58 -18.74 -17.47
C THR A 381 10.50 -18.80 -18.56
N THR A 382 9.75 -17.72 -18.77
CA THR A 382 8.71 -17.69 -19.82
C THR A 382 9.33 -17.61 -21.22
N ILE A 383 10.42 -16.86 -21.40
CA ILE A 383 11.08 -16.72 -22.69
C ILE A 383 11.88 -17.98 -23.05
N TRP A 384 12.60 -18.55 -22.10
CA TRP A 384 13.45 -19.74 -22.29
C TRP A 384 12.91 -20.94 -21.52
N ILE A 385 11.65 -21.32 -21.80
CA ILE A 385 10.91 -22.34 -21.05
C ILE A 385 11.55 -23.74 -21.06
N THR A 386 12.41 -24.03 -22.04
CA THR A 386 13.15 -25.31 -22.16
C THR A 386 14.52 -25.27 -21.51
N SER A 387 14.97 -24.13 -20.97
CA SER A 387 16.32 -23.98 -20.43
C SER A 387 16.40 -24.25 -18.92
N THR A 388 17.23 -25.22 -18.52
CA THR A 388 17.55 -25.47 -17.10
C THR A 388 18.12 -24.23 -16.40
N TYR A 389 18.94 -23.42 -17.09
CA TYR A 389 19.49 -22.19 -16.53
C TYR A 389 18.43 -21.09 -16.34
N ALA A 390 17.46 -20.99 -17.25
CA ALA A 390 16.33 -20.08 -17.07
C ALA A 390 15.48 -20.47 -15.85
N MET A 391 15.26 -21.77 -15.65
CA MET A 391 14.63 -22.29 -14.43
C MET A 391 15.46 -21.99 -13.17
N ALA A 392 16.78 -22.16 -13.21
CA ALA A 392 17.64 -21.78 -12.10
C ALA A 392 17.55 -20.28 -11.78
N ALA A 393 17.60 -19.42 -12.81
CA ALA A 393 17.46 -17.97 -12.66
C ALA A 393 16.10 -17.57 -12.06
N PHE A 394 15.02 -18.24 -12.47
CA PHE A 394 13.70 -18.08 -11.86
C PHE A 394 13.72 -18.40 -10.36
N HIS A 395 14.25 -19.55 -9.95
CA HIS A 395 14.35 -19.92 -8.53
C HIS A 395 15.23 -18.95 -7.71
N ILE A 396 16.37 -18.53 -8.26
CA ILE A 396 17.24 -17.52 -7.63
C ILE A 396 16.48 -16.21 -7.43
N SER A 397 15.72 -15.78 -8.44
CA SER A 397 14.96 -14.53 -8.35
C SER A 397 13.92 -14.54 -7.23
N TYR A 398 13.26 -15.68 -6.99
CA TYR A 398 12.36 -15.89 -5.85
C TYR A 398 13.16 -15.88 -4.53
N GLY A 399 14.33 -16.53 -4.53
CA GLY A 399 15.26 -16.50 -3.40
C GLY A 399 15.73 -15.10 -3.01
N VAL A 400 15.67 -14.12 -3.91
CA VAL A 400 16.01 -12.71 -3.63
C VAL A 400 14.76 -11.88 -3.31
N ALA A 401 13.69 -12.02 -4.10
CA ALA A 401 12.50 -11.18 -4.00
C ALA A 401 11.78 -11.29 -2.65
N PHE A 402 11.56 -12.52 -2.16
CA PHE A 402 10.78 -12.73 -0.94
C PHE A 402 11.52 -12.31 0.33
N PRO A 403 12.84 -12.53 0.47
CA PRO A 403 13.61 -11.91 1.54
C PRO A 403 13.57 -10.37 1.52
N LEU A 404 13.55 -9.72 0.36
CA LEU A 404 13.40 -8.26 0.27
C LEU A 404 12.03 -7.81 0.79
N TYR A 405 10.95 -8.52 0.46
CA TYR A 405 9.62 -8.24 1.02
C TYR A 405 9.56 -8.47 2.53
N ALA A 406 10.16 -9.55 3.03
CA ALA A 406 10.24 -9.81 4.46
C ALA A 406 11.07 -8.73 5.18
N TYR A 407 12.16 -8.25 4.56
CA TYR A 407 12.97 -7.17 5.09
C TYR A 407 12.22 -5.83 5.09
N TYR A 408 11.42 -5.54 4.05
CA TYR A 408 10.51 -4.40 4.05
C TYR A 408 9.57 -4.43 5.26
N LEU A 409 8.92 -5.58 5.53
CA LEU A 409 8.03 -5.73 6.68
C LEU A 409 8.76 -5.49 8.00
N TYR A 410 10.00 -5.97 8.13
CA TYR A 410 10.81 -5.71 9.32
C TYR A 410 11.12 -4.22 9.48
N VAL A 411 11.54 -3.56 8.41
CA VAL A 411 11.88 -2.13 8.43
C VAL A 411 10.64 -1.29 8.78
N ASP A 412 9.51 -1.56 8.15
CA ASP A 412 8.26 -0.82 8.35
C ASP A 412 7.70 -1.00 9.77
N ASN A 413 7.72 -2.23 10.32
CA ASN A 413 7.14 -2.50 11.64
C ASN A 413 8.08 -2.19 12.81
N HIS A 414 9.41 -2.22 12.63
CA HIS A 414 10.37 -2.16 13.74
C HIS A 414 11.46 -1.11 13.64
N ALA A 415 11.95 -0.79 12.43
CA ALA A 415 13.14 0.04 12.29
C ALA A 415 12.82 1.54 12.16
N LEU A 416 11.66 1.88 11.59
CA LEU A 416 11.32 3.27 11.32
C LEU A 416 10.32 3.82 12.35
N ARG A 417 10.59 5.03 12.83
CA ARG A 417 9.59 5.82 13.55
C ARG A 417 8.68 6.49 12.52
N GLN A 418 7.38 6.18 12.58
CA GLN A 418 6.26 6.86 11.88
C GLN A 418 6.65 7.50 10.54
N THR A 419 6.81 6.68 9.49
CA THR A 419 6.92 7.25 8.14
C THR A 419 5.55 7.52 7.54
N LYS A 420 5.47 8.51 6.65
CA LYS A 420 4.28 8.74 5.83
C LYS A 420 4.56 8.28 4.41
N VAL A 421 3.74 7.35 3.93
CA VAL A 421 3.74 6.90 2.54
C VAL A 421 2.56 7.54 1.84
N TYR A 422 2.82 8.33 0.80
CA TYR A 422 1.76 9.03 0.08
C TYR A 422 1.37 8.23 -1.15
N LEU A 423 0.18 7.63 -1.09
CA LEU A 423 -0.35 6.83 -2.19
C LEU A 423 -0.64 7.73 -3.40
N PRO A 424 -0.34 7.27 -4.63
CA PRO A 424 -0.52 8.08 -5.81
C PRO A 424 -2.01 8.37 -6.04
N ASP A 425 -2.31 9.52 -6.63
CA ASP A 425 -3.65 9.79 -7.12
C ASP A 425 -4.02 8.79 -8.24
N PHE A 426 -5.01 7.95 -7.99
CA PHE A 426 -5.54 6.92 -8.88
C PHE A 426 -6.67 7.46 -9.76
N SER A 427 -6.39 8.54 -10.49
CA SER A 427 -7.31 8.99 -11.54
C SER A 427 -7.57 7.83 -12.52
N LYS A 428 -8.81 7.70 -13.01
CA LYS A 428 -9.24 6.60 -13.89
C LYS A 428 -8.27 6.38 -15.06
N ILE A 429 -7.77 7.47 -15.64
CA ILE A 429 -6.79 7.42 -16.74
C ILE A 429 -5.44 6.87 -16.29
N LYS A 430 -4.87 7.33 -15.18
CA LYS A 430 -3.57 6.82 -14.72
C LYS A 430 -3.65 5.34 -14.35
N THR A 431 -4.77 4.91 -13.78
CA THR A 431 -5.03 3.50 -13.49
C THR A 431 -5.14 2.69 -14.78
N PHE A 432 -5.88 3.19 -15.78
CA PHE A 432 -5.95 2.58 -17.11
C PHE A 432 -4.58 2.48 -17.79
N THR A 433 -3.78 3.55 -17.79
CA THR A 433 -2.42 3.54 -18.34
C THR A 433 -1.54 2.49 -17.65
N GLY A 434 -1.59 2.41 -16.31
CA GLY A 434 -0.86 1.38 -15.56
C GLY A 434 -1.27 -0.04 -15.95
N ALA A 435 -2.58 -0.29 -16.10
CA ALA A 435 -3.09 -1.57 -16.57
C ALA A 435 -2.61 -1.90 -18.00
N CYS A 436 -2.64 -0.94 -18.93
CA CYS A 436 -2.12 -1.14 -20.28
C CYS A 436 -0.61 -1.46 -20.29
N LEU A 437 0.19 -0.80 -19.45
CA LEU A 437 1.63 -1.10 -19.33
C LEU A 437 1.87 -2.51 -18.81
N ALA A 438 1.10 -2.94 -17.80
CA ALA A 438 1.19 -4.29 -17.26
C ALA A 438 0.82 -5.35 -18.30
N LEU A 439 -0.30 -5.14 -19.01
CA LEU A 439 -0.75 -6.00 -20.10
C LEU A 439 0.25 -6.05 -21.25
N ALA A 440 0.86 -4.92 -21.60
CA ALA A 440 1.86 -4.84 -22.66
C ALA A 440 3.13 -5.61 -22.28
N GLY A 441 3.63 -5.45 -21.04
CA GLY A 441 4.77 -6.20 -20.52
C GLY A 441 4.54 -7.71 -20.57
N ALA A 442 3.41 -8.19 -20.02
CA ALA A 442 3.05 -9.60 -20.03
C ALA A 442 2.92 -10.16 -21.46
N THR A 443 2.21 -9.45 -22.34
CA THR A 443 1.99 -9.85 -23.73
C THR A 443 3.30 -9.91 -24.52
N ALA A 444 4.20 -8.93 -24.32
CA ALA A 444 5.52 -8.92 -24.94
C ALA A 444 6.38 -10.11 -24.48
N THR A 445 6.38 -10.44 -23.19
CA THR A 445 7.09 -11.60 -22.64
C THR A 445 6.58 -12.91 -23.23
N ILE A 446 5.25 -13.11 -23.29
CA ILE A 446 4.64 -14.29 -23.91
C ILE A 446 5.03 -14.38 -25.39
N ARG A 447 4.97 -13.25 -26.11
CA ARG A 447 5.33 -13.21 -27.54
C ARG A 447 6.78 -13.60 -27.77
N ALA A 448 7.70 -13.10 -26.93
CA ALA A 448 9.11 -13.44 -26.99
C ALA A 448 9.35 -14.94 -26.71
N GLY A 449 8.67 -15.53 -25.72
CA GLY A 449 8.74 -16.97 -25.46
C GLY A 449 8.27 -17.81 -26.64
N LEU A 450 7.11 -17.47 -27.23
CA LEU A 450 6.61 -18.15 -28.43
C LEU A 450 7.58 -18.04 -29.62
N TYR A 451 8.24 -16.89 -29.78
CA TYR A 451 9.25 -16.70 -30.81
C TYR A 451 10.49 -17.59 -30.60
N VAL A 452 11.00 -17.67 -29.37
CA VAL A 452 12.15 -18.52 -29.03
C VAL A 452 11.80 -20.00 -29.21
N SER A 453 10.65 -20.45 -28.71
CA SER A 453 10.23 -21.85 -28.84
C SER A 453 10.00 -22.28 -30.30
N THR A 454 9.43 -21.41 -31.14
CA THR A 454 9.20 -21.75 -32.56
C THR A 454 10.47 -21.78 -33.39
N ARG A 455 11.49 -20.99 -33.04
CA ARG A 455 12.80 -21.04 -33.70
C ARG A 455 13.55 -22.33 -33.41
N ALA A 456 13.60 -22.76 -32.15
CA ALA A 456 14.26 -24.01 -31.76
C ALA A 456 13.71 -25.21 -32.55
N ALA A 457 12.37 -25.27 -32.73
CA ALA A 457 11.72 -26.34 -33.49
C ALA A 457 12.07 -26.37 -34.99
N SER A 458 12.51 -25.26 -35.58
CA SER A 458 12.81 -25.18 -37.02
C SER A 458 14.14 -25.81 -37.44
N GLY A 459 14.92 -26.36 -36.50
CA GLY A 459 16.21 -27.01 -36.80
C GLY A 459 17.29 -26.07 -37.32
N VAL A 460 17.04 -24.75 -37.35
CA VAL A 460 18.07 -23.74 -37.60
C VAL A 460 18.93 -23.65 -36.33
N ALA A 461 19.90 -24.55 -36.22
CA ALA A 461 20.86 -24.59 -35.12
C ALA A 461 21.69 -23.29 -35.13
N THR A 462 21.25 -22.28 -34.38
CA THR A 462 22.09 -21.16 -34.00
C THR A 462 23.04 -21.64 -32.92
N TYR A 463 24.28 -21.92 -33.31
CA TYR A 463 25.41 -21.97 -32.37
C TYR A 463 25.53 -20.60 -31.70
N LEU A 464 25.10 -20.51 -30.44
CA LEU A 464 25.33 -19.37 -29.54
C LEU A 464 26.09 -19.84 -28.32
#